data_AF-A0A3N5J9T9-F1
#
_entry.id   AF-A0A3N5J9T9-F1
#
_cell.length_a   1.000
_cell.length_b   1.000
_cell.length_c   1.000
_cell.angle_alpha   90.00
_cell.angle_beta   90.00
_cell.angle_gamma   90.00
#
_symmetry.space_group_name_H-M   'P 1'
#
loop_
_entity.id
_entity.type
_entity.pdbx_description
1 polymer ?
#
loop_
_entity_poly.entity_id
_entity_poly.type
_entity_poly.pdbx_seq_one_letter_code
_entity_poly.pdbx_strand_id
1 'polypeptide(L)' 'MTKLLIITTGGTIDKIYFDDKSDYQVGEPQISQILHAMHVAFEFQVSALMRKDSLHITDDDRKLIRAAVAASDAPQVLIT' A
#
# COMPACT_ATOMS: atom_id res chain seq x y z
N MET A 1 -1.81 21.18 7.69
CA MET A 1 -1.74 19.91 8.42
C MET A 1 -0.86 18.96 7.64
N THR A 2 -0.06 18.13 8.31
CA THR A 2 0.90 17.24 7.66
C THR A 2 0.16 16.00 7.17
N LYS A 3 0.09 15.78 5.86
CA LYS A 3 -0.65 14.67 5.25
C LYS A 3 0.30 13.50 4.97
N LEU A 4 0.05 12.34 5.58
CA LEU A 4 0.81 11.11 5.31
C LEU A 4 0.38 10.53 3.96
N LEU A 5 1.31 10.35 3.03
CA LEU A 5 1.06 9.54 1.83
C LEU A 5 1.36 8.08 2.13
N ILE A 6 0.40 7.20 1.84
CA ILE A 6 0.55 5.76 1.95
C ILE A 6 0.54 5.18 0.54
N ILE A 7 1.64 4.55 0.13
CA ILE A 7 1.75 3.87 -1.15
C ILE A 7 1.66 2.37 -0.90
N THR A 8 0.65 1.71 -1.46
CA THR A 8 0.51 0.26 -1.29
C THR A 8 1.02 -0.50 -2.50
N THR A 9 1.69 -1.61 -2.21
CA THR A 9 2.34 -2.49 -3.19
C THR A 9 1.77 -3.91 -3.15
N GLY A 10 0.93 -4.22 -2.16
CA GLY A 10 0.31 -5.52 -1.96
C GLY A 10 0.82 -6.23 -0.72
N GLY A 11 1.36 -7.43 -0.89
CA GLY A 11 1.85 -8.27 0.20
C GLY A 11 0.72 -8.82 1.08
N THR A 12 1.11 -9.43 2.21
CA THR A 12 0.20 -10.13 3.11
C THR A 12 -0.84 -9.20 3.75
N ILE A 13 -0.50 -7.91 3.93
CA ILE A 13 -1.40 -6.92 4.56
C ILE A 13 -2.64 -6.63 3.69
N ASP A 14 -2.51 -6.70 2.37
CA ASP A 14 -3.59 -6.47 1.40
C ASP A 14 -4.20 -7.78 0.86
N LYS A 15 -3.84 -8.92 1.46
CA LYS A 15 -4.30 -10.24 0.99
C LYS A 15 -5.75 -10.47 1.38
N ILE A 16 -6.60 -10.71 0.38
CA ILE A 16 -7.97 -11.18 0.59
C ILE A 16 -7.98 -12.68 0.28
N TYR A 17 -8.17 -13.51 1.31
CA TYR A 17 -8.40 -14.94 1.11
C TYR A 17 -9.86 -15.13 0.69
N PHE A 18 -10.09 -15.57 -0.55
CA PHE A 18 -11.44 -15.82 -1.05
C PHE A 18 -11.98 -17.21 -0.64
N ASP A 19 -11.11 -18.21 -0.40
CA ASP A 19 -11.41 -19.46 0.31
C ASP A 19 -10.12 -20.27 0.63
N ASP A 20 -10.24 -21.36 1.40
CA ASP A 20 -9.15 -22.27 1.81
C ASP A 20 -8.40 -22.97 0.66
N LYS A 21 -8.81 -22.80 -0.60
CA LYS A 21 -8.21 -23.46 -1.78
C LYS A 21 -7.83 -22.51 -2.93
N SER A 22 -8.05 -21.21 -2.78
CA SER A 22 -7.95 -20.27 -3.90
C SER A 22 -6.54 -19.76 -4.15
N ASP A 23 -6.24 -19.58 -5.44
CA ASP A 23 -5.06 -18.90 -5.96
C ASP A 23 -4.87 -17.52 -5.29
N TYR A 24 -3.61 -17.20 -5.00
CA TYR A 24 -3.19 -15.96 -4.36
C TYR A 24 -3.68 -14.74 -5.14
N GLN A 25 -4.50 -13.89 -4.50
CA GLN A 25 -4.94 -12.61 -5.05
C GLN A 25 -4.73 -11.50 -4.03
N VAL A 26 -4.12 -10.40 -4.48
CA VAL A 26 -3.98 -9.17 -3.69
C VAL A 26 -5.21 -8.30 -3.94
N GLY A 27 -5.87 -7.86 -2.88
CA GLY A 27 -7.13 -7.13 -2.92
C GLY A 27 -7.01 -5.61 -2.83
N GLU A 28 -8.12 -4.96 -2.46
CA GLU A 28 -8.15 -3.53 -2.15
C GLU A 28 -7.32 -3.22 -0.91
N PRO A 29 -6.58 -2.09 -0.88
CA PRO A 29 -5.73 -1.71 0.26
C PRO A 29 -6.47 -1.74 1.60
N GLN A 30 -6.04 -2.61 2.51
CA GLN A 30 -6.69 -2.77 3.83
C GLN A 30 -6.29 -1.65 4.81
N ILE A 31 -5.15 -1.01 4.56
CA ILE A 31 -4.57 0.01 5.45
C ILE A 31 -5.52 1.18 5.73
N SER A 32 -6.34 1.58 4.76
CA SER A 32 -7.32 2.66 4.96
C SER A 32 -8.34 2.29 6.04
N GLN A 33 -8.86 1.06 6.01
CA GLN A 33 -9.85 0.58 6.97
C GLN A 33 -9.24 0.46 8.37
N ILE A 34 -8.01 -0.07 8.46
CA ILE A 34 -7.26 -0.19 9.72
C ILE A 34 -7.06 1.20 10.36
N LEU A 35 -6.58 2.18 9.60
CA LEU A 35 -6.33 3.53 10.13
C LEU A 35 -7.62 4.24 10.55
N HIS A 36 -8.72 4.04 9.82
CA HIS A 36 -10.03 4.53 10.24
C HIS A 36 -10.50 3.88 11.55
N ALA A 37 -10.37 2.56 11.69
CA ALA A 37 -10.76 1.84 12.91
C ALA A 37 -9.91 2.23 14.13
N MET A 38 -8.64 2.59 13.91
CA MET A 38 -7.74 3.10 14.94
C MET A 38 -8.02 4.56 15.35
N HIS A 39 -8.94 5.25 14.67
CA HIS A 39 -9.26 6.67 14.92
C HIS A 39 -8.02 7.57 14.93
N VAL A 40 -7.13 7.38 13.93
CA VAL A 40 -5.92 8.21 13.83
C VAL A 40 -6.27 9.69 13.70
N ALA A 41 -5.54 10.55 14.42
CA ALA A 41 -5.81 11.98 14.46
C ALA A 41 -5.13 12.78 13.34
N PHE A 42 -4.44 12.11 12.41
CA PHE A 42 -3.73 12.73 11.30
C PHE A 42 -4.41 12.45 9.95
N GLU A 43 -4.25 13.37 9.01
CA GLU A 43 -4.72 13.20 7.65
C GLU A 43 -3.78 12.26 6.88
N PHE A 44 -4.36 11.37 6.09
CA PHE A 44 -3.61 10.48 5.21
C PHE A 44 -4.29 10.35 3.85
N GLN A 45 -3.52 9.89 2.86
CA GLN A 45 -4.03 9.49 1.54
C GLN A 45 -3.40 8.17 1.16
N VAL A 46 -4.22 7.26 0.62
CA VAL A 46 -3.77 5.96 0.12
C VAL A 46 -3.69 6.01 -1.40
N SER A 47 -2.58 5.52 -1.96
CA SER A 47 -2.35 5.35 -3.39
C SER A 47 -1.92 3.90 -3.64
N ALA A 48 -2.78 3.11 -4.28
CA ALA A 48 -2.45 1.75 -4.69
C ALA A 48 -1.57 1.80 -5.94
N LEU A 49 -0.27 1.55 -5.78
CA LEU A 49 0.69 1.57 -6.89
C LEU A 49 0.71 0.24 -7.63
N MET A 50 0.66 -0.86 -6.89
CA MET A 50 0.64 -2.21 -7.43
C MET A 50 0.05 -3.20 -6.42
N ARG A 51 -0.12 -4.45 -6.86
CA ARG A 51 -0.73 -5.53 -6.09
C ARG A 51 0.07 -6.82 -6.30
N LYS A 52 1.21 -6.93 -5.61
CA LYS A 52 2.16 -8.03 -5.78
C LYS A 52 2.52 -8.68 -4.45
N ASP A 53 2.89 -9.97 -4.51
CA ASP A 53 3.64 -10.59 -3.43
C ASP A 53 5.05 -9.97 -3.37
N SER A 54 5.56 -9.72 -2.17
CA SER A 54 6.89 -9.12 -1.99
C SER A 54 8.00 -10.01 -2.54
N LEU A 55 7.78 -11.34 -2.61
CA LEU A 55 8.68 -12.30 -3.25
C LEU A 55 8.77 -12.12 -4.77
N HIS A 56 7.82 -11.42 -5.38
CA HIS A 56 7.74 -11.17 -6.82
C HIS A 56 8.01 -9.71 -7.20
N ILE A 57 8.43 -8.87 -6.25
CA ILE A 57 8.88 -7.51 -6.52
C ILE A 57 10.22 -7.54 -7.26
N THR A 58 10.22 -6.94 -8.43
CA THR A 58 11.37 -6.82 -9.33
C THR A 58 12.08 -5.47 -9.16
N ASP A 59 13.24 -5.31 -9.79
CA ASP A 59 13.94 -4.03 -9.81
C ASP A 59 13.14 -2.93 -10.53
N ASP A 60 12.34 -3.27 -11.54
CA ASP A 60 11.49 -2.30 -12.22
C ASP A 60 10.34 -1.83 -11.33
N ASP A 61 9.77 -2.73 -10.53
CA ASP A 61 8.79 -2.35 -9.50
C ASP A 61 9.41 -1.39 -8.47
N ARG A 62 10.66 -1.64 -8.05
CA ARG A 62 11.38 -0.75 -7.13
C ARG A 62 11.62 0.64 -7.73
N LYS A 63 11.92 0.71 -9.04
CA LYS A 63 12.03 1.98 -9.76
C LYS A 63 10.69 2.73 -9.79
N LEU A 64 9.58 2.02 -9.99
CA LEU A 64 8.24 2.61 -9.93
C LEU A 64 7.90 3.15 -8.54
N ILE A 65 8.19 2.39 -7.48
CA ILE A 65 8.01 2.84 -6.09
C ILE A 65 8.82 4.13 -5.84
N ARG A 66 10.11 4.12 -6.22
CA ARG A 66 10.98 5.30 -6.09
C ARG A 66 10.43 6.49 -6.86
N ALA A 67 9.97 6.29 -8.10
CA ALA A 67 9.41 7.35 -8.93
C ALA A 67 8.14 7.95 -8.31
N ALA A 68 7.25 7.11 -7.78
CA ALA A 68 6.04 7.55 -7.10
C ALA A 68 6.34 8.38 -5.84
N VAL A 69 7.34 7.96 -5.04
CA VAL A 69 7.81 8.73 -3.88
C VAL A 69 8.40 10.08 -4.31
N ALA A 70 9.27 10.08 -5.33
CA ALA A 70 9.95 11.29 -5.79
C ALA A 70 9.02 12.31 -6.47
N ALA A 71 7.89 11.85 -7.02
CA ALA A 71 6.86 12.71 -7.62
C ALA A 71 5.89 13.29 -6.59
N SER A 72 5.98 12.89 -5.32
CA SER A 72 5.10 13.37 -4.26
C SER A 72 5.72 14.51 -3.47
N ASP A 73 4.93 15.56 -3.22
CA ASP A 73 5.27 16.63 -2.29
C ASP A 73 4.92 16.30 -0.83
N ALA A 74 4.51 15.04 -0.55
CA ALA A 74 4.16 14.63 0.80
C ALA A 74 5.42 14.61 1.70
N PRO A 75 5.37 15.22 2.89
CA PRO A 75 6.52 15.29 3.80
C PRO A 75 6.86 13.95 4.44
N GLN A 76 5.91 13.01 4.46
CA GLN A 76 6.07 11.67 5.00
C GLN A 76 5.40 10.66 4.07
N VAL A 77 6.09 9.55 3.81
CA VAL A 77 5.58 8.45 3.01
C VAL A 77 5.71 7.14 3.79
N LEU A 78 4.62 6.38 3.85
CA LEU A 78 4.58 4.99 4.32
C LEU A 78 4.38 4.08 3.11
N ILE A 79 5.16 3.01 3.03
CA ILE A 79 5.03 1.98 1.97
C ILE A 79 4.61 0.69 2.64
N THR A 80 3.58 0.05 2.09
CA THR A 80 3.09 -1.26 2.57
C THR A 80 3.11 -2.30 1.46
#